data_AF-A0A948RY08-F1
#
_entry.id   AF-A0A948RY08-F1
#
_cell.length_a   1.000
_cell.length_b   1.000
_cell.length_c   1.000
_cell.angle_alpha   90.00
_cell.angle_beta   90.00
_cell.angle_gamma   90.00
#
_symmetry.space_group_name_H-M   'P 1'
#
loop_
_entity.id
_entity.type
_entity.pdbx_description
1 polymer ?
#
loop_
_entity_poly.entity_id
_entity_poly.type
_entity_poly.pdbx_seq_one_letter_code
_entity_poly.pdbx_strand_id
1 'polypeptide(L)'
;MTDKGDLIDGKDPEIISLPEIWYVDDLQSNLDSFKRAHGAAWNVKTFLHPQEVLDKLENRKPAALFVDLFFYDTPKQSEDIESKVTMKAKELKATASEIDAVNDKYLSGLRLINDICDLFEKKFPIYAYTSKGPYLLEGPALHALAKTDIPIVYKGRYSRETERLIVTRDIKEYKKRNSLKAKIARRLWRAIIVGGILSWAIGRLLEYFISRVT
;
A
#
# COMPACT_ATOMS: atom_id res chain seq x y z
N MET A 1 -48.70 -24.76 -26.92
CA MET A 1 -47.25 -24.53 -26.77
C MET A 1 -47.08 -23.54 -25.64
N THR A 2 -46.86 -24.06 -24.43
CA THR A 2 -46.59 -23.26 -23.23
C THR A 2 -45.09 -23.08 -23.12
N ASP A 3 -44.65 -21.84 -23.30
CA ASP A 3 -43.28 -21.40 -23.14
C ASP A 3 -42.91 -21.44 -21.65
N LYS A 4 -41.97 -22.30 -21.28
CA LYS A 4 -41.47 -22.43 -19.92
C LYS A 4 -40.41 -21.36 -19.72
N GLY A 5 -40.80 -20.27 -19.09
CA GLY A 5 -39.86 -19.26 -18.59
C GLY A 5 -38.88 -19.91 -17.61
N ASP A 6 -37.62 -19.94 -18.00
CA ASP A 6 -36.52 -20.40 -17.15
C ASP A 6 -36.48 -19.56 -15.86
N LEU A 7 -36.65 -20.25 -14.75
CA LEU A 7 -36.47 -19.74 -13.40
C LEU A 7 -35.00 -19.37 -13.24
N ILE A 8 -34.69 -18.08 -13.37
CA ILE A 8 -33.38 -17.54 -13.03
C ILE A 8 -33.19 -17.73 -11.52
N ASP A 9 -32.27 -18.63 -11.20
CA ASP A 9 -31.85 -19.04 -9.86
C ASP A 9 -31.64 -17.81 -8.95
N GLY A 10 -32.45 -17.73 -7.89
CA GLY A 10 -32.58 -16.59 -6.97
C GLY A 10 -31.39 -16.40 -6.05
N LYS A 11 -30.20 -16.18 -6.62
CA LYS A 11 -29.11 -15.54 -5.87
C LYS A 11 -29.44 -14.07 -5.77
N ASP A 12 -29.81 -13.64 -4.56
CA ASP A 12 -29.84 -12.24 -4.20
C ASP A 12 -28.59 -11.56 -4.78
N PRO A 13 -28.73 -10.43 -5.50
CA PRO A 13 -27.59 -9.72 -6.04
C PRO A 13 -26.68 -9.39 -4.87
N GLU A 14 -25.54 -10.08 -4.80
CA GLU A 14 -24.52 -9.86 -3.79
C GLU A 14 -24.21 -8.36 -3.85
N ILE A 15 -24.63 -7.59 -2.83
CA ILE A 15 -24.40 -6.15 -2.81
C ILE A 15 -22.89 -5.98 -2.71
N ILE A 16 -22.23 -5.76 -3.86
CA ILE A 16 -20.79 -5.61 -3.92
C ILE A 16 -20.45 -4.28 -3.23
N SER A 17 -20.14 -4.35 -1.94
CA SER A 17 -19.67 -3.19 -1.18
C SER A 17 -18.33 -2.74 -1.78
N LEU A 18 -18.25 -1.48 -2.20
CA LEU A 18 -17.01 -0.91 -2.71
C LEU A 18 -15.90 -1.00 -1.63
N PRO A 19 -14.64 -1.29 -2.02
CA PRO A 19 -13.55 -1.34 -1.05
C PRO A 19 -13.34 0.04 -0.42
N GLU A 20 -13.13 0.07 0.90
CA GLU A 20 -12.81 1.30 1.63
C GLU A 20 -11.34 1.66 1.39
N ILE A 21 -11.08 2.82 0.80
CA ILE A 21 -9.73 3.32 0.50
C ILE A 21 -9.51 4.57 1.33
N TRP A 22 -8.40 4.62 2.04
CA TRP A 22 -8.03 5.80 2.82
C TRP A 22 -6.98 6.61 2.07
N TYR A 23 -7.10 7.94 2.15
CA TYR A 23 -6.12 8.87 1.60
C TYR A 23 -5.84 9.97 2.61
N VAL A 24 -4.55 10.22 2.88
CA VAL A 24 -4.11 11.28 3.77
C VAL A 24 -3.19 12.25 3.02
N ASP A 25 -3.49 13.54 3.16
CA ASP A 25 -2.82 14.66 2.51
C ASP A 25 -3.11 15.93 3.31
N ASP A 26 -2.17 16.84 3.43
CA ASP A 26 -2.34 18.07 4.22
C ASP A 26 -3.16 19.15 3.50
N LEU A 27 -3.48 18.96 2.21
CA LEU A 27 -4.28 19.88 1.41
C LEU A 27 -5.67 19.36 1.11
N GLN A 28 -6.69 20.11 1.54
CA GLN A 28 -8.11 19.78 1.27
C GLN A 28 -8.41 19.68 -0.23
N SER A 29 -7.78 20.51 -1.06
CA SER A 29 -7.95 20.49 -2.51
C SER A 29 -7.48 19.16 -3.14
N ASN A 30 -6.39 18.57 -2.62
CA ASN A 30 -5.89 17.26 -3.04
C ASN A 30 -6.86 16.16 -2.63
N LEU A 31 -7.34 16.18 -1.38
CA LEU A 31 -8.33 15.23 -0.87
C LEU A 31 -9.61 15.24 -1.71
N ASP A 32 -10.14 16.43 -2.01
CA ASP A 32 -11.33 16.60 -2.83
C ASP A 32 -11.11 16.12 -4.27
N SER A 33 -9.94 16.43 -4.85
CA SER A 33 -9.57 15.99 -6.20
C SER A 33 -9.52 14.47 -6.28
N PHE A 34 -8.87 13.81 -5.33
CA PHE A 34 -8.79 12.35 -5.26
C PHE A 34 -10.18 11.73 -5.08
N LYS A 35 -11.00 12.28 -4.18
CA LYS A 35 -12.37 11.79 -3.96
C LYS A 35 -13.24 11.93 -5.21
N ARG A 36 -13.16 13.05 -5.94
CA ARG A 36 -13.85 13.20 -7.24
C ARG A 36 -13.32 12.22 -8.28
N ALA A 37 -12.00 12.03 -8.33
CA ALA A 37 -11.36 11.17 -9.32
C ALA A 37 -11.64 9.68 -9.08
N HIS A 38 -11.84 9.23 -7.83
CA HIS A 38 -11.92 7.80 -7.51
C HIS A 38 -13.18 7.35 -6.76
N GLY A 39 -14.01 8.27 -6.25
CA GLY A 39 -15.18 7.97 -5.42
C GLY A 39 -16.27 7.15 -6.11
N ALA A 40 -16.30 7.10 -7.45
CA ALA A 40 -17.20 6.23 -8.19
C ALA A 40 -16.80 4.74 -8.14
N ALA A 41 -15.50 4.45 -7.91
CA ALA A 41 -14.97 3.09 -7.88
C ALA A 41 -14.73 2.57 -6.46
N TRP A 42 -14.55 3.46 -5.49
CA TRP A 42 -14.14 3.14 -4.12
C TRP A 42 -14.93 3.95 -3.09
N ASN A 43 -15.08 3.39 -1.89
CA ASN A 43 -15.54 4.17 -0.74
C ASN A 43 -14.33 4.92 -0.16
N VAL A 44 -14.10 6.15 -0.62
CA VAL A 44 -12.93 6.96 -0.25
C VAL A 44 -13.17 7.70 1.06
N LYS A 45 -12.27 7.49 2.03
CA LYS A 45 -12.17 8.28 3.26
C LYS A 45 -10.88 9.09 3.27
N THR A 46 -11.00 10.37 3.60
CA THR A 46 -9.88 11.33 3.55
C THR A 46 -9.51 11.80 4.95
N PHE A 47 -8.23 12.13 5.15
CA PHE A 47 -7.68 12.62 6.41
C PHE A 47 -6.73 13.77 6.12
N LEU A 48 -6.77 14.83 6.94
CA LEU A 48 -5.83 15.96 6.81
C LEU A 48 -4.54 15.70 7.58
N HIS A 49 -4.62 14.93 8.67
CA HIS A 49 -3.47 14.70 9.55
C HIS A 49 -3.10 13.22 9.66
N PRO A 50 -1.78 12.89 9.67
CA PRO A 50 -1.28 11.54 9.90
C PRO A 50 -1.81 10.90 11.19
N GLN A 51 -1.94 11.68 12.27
CA GLN A 51 -2.41 11.16 13.56
C GLN A 51 -3.83 10.59 13.49
N GLU A 52 -4.72 11.23 12.71
CA GLU A 52 -6.08 10.72 12.53
C GLU A 52 -6.10 9.34 11.87
N VAL A 53 -5.12 9.06 10.99
CA VAL A 53 -4.98 7.74 10.36
C VAL A 53 -4.55 6.72 11.40
N LEU A 54 -3.55 7.02 12.22
CA LEU A 54 -3.05 6.13 13.27
C LEU A 54 -4.17 5.75 14.26
N ASP A 55 -4.89 6.75 14.78
CA ASP A 55 -5.99 6.55 15.74
C ASP A 55 -7.10 5.65 15.14
N LYS A 56 -7.37 5.78 13.84
CA LYS A 56 -8.38 4.94 13.17
C LYS A 56 -7.89 3.54 12.88
N LEU A 57 -6.59 3.35 12.61
CA LEU A 57 -6.00 2.04 12.31
C LEU A 57 -6.04 1.08 13.50
N GLU A 58 -6.07 1.60 14.72
CA GLU A 58 -6.28 0.80 15.94
C GLU A 58 -7.59 0.00 15.89
N ASN A 59 -8.65 0.62 15.37
CA ASN A 59 -9.99 0.07 15.40
C ASN A 59 -10.37 -0.68 14.13
N ARG A 60 -9.89 -0.21 12.96
CA ARG A 60 -10.27 -0.77 11.67
C ARG A 60 -9.20 -0.52 10.61
N LYS A 61 -9.15 -1.39 9.59
CA LYS A 61 -8.15 -1.31 8.52
C LYS A 61 -8.81 -1.06 7.17
N PRO A 62 -8.29 -0.15 6.34
CA PRO A 62 -8.79 0.03 4.99
C PRO A 62 -8.37 -1.14 4.09
N ALA A 63 -8.98 -1.20 2.90
CA ALA A 63 -8.52 -2.10 1.84
C ALA A 63 -7.18 -1.65 1.27
N ALA A 64 -6.92 -0.35 1.21
CA ALA A 64 -5.60 0.24 0.92
C ALA A 64 -5.50 1.67 1.51
N LEU A 65 -4.27 2.12 1.72
CA LEU A 65 -3.96 3.46 2.21
C LEU A 65 -3.01 4.19 1.26
N PHE A 66 -3.38 5.41 0.89
CA PHE A 66 -2.53 6.35 0.14
C PHE A 66 -2.04 7.41 1.11
N VAL A 67 -0.72 7.65 1.11
CA VAL A 67 -0.06 8.58 2.02
C VAL A 67 0.72 9.58 1.19
N ASP A 68 0.34 10.87 1.23
CA ASP A 68 1.25 11.90 0.75
C ASP A 68 2.52 11.92 1.60
N LEU A 69 3.66 12.23 1.00
CA LEU A 69 4.94 12.15 1.71
C LEU A 69 5.25 13.43 2.50
N PHE A 70 4.68 14.56 2.09
CA PHE A 70 5.04 15.87 2.60
C PHE A 70 3.86 16.47 3.37
N PHE A 71 4.06 16.78 4.65
CA PHE A 71 3.08 17.51 5.45
C PHE A 71 3.75 18.78 5.97
N TYR A 72 3.13 19.92 5.74
CA TYR A 72 3.61 21.22 6.19
C TYR A 72 2.82 21.72 7.40
N ASP A 73 3.42 22.61 8.18
CA ASP A 73 2.84 23.07 9.44
C ASP A 73 1.59 23.95 9.23
N THR A 74 1.49 24.61 8.07
CA THR A 74 0.36 25.50 7.75
C THR A 74 -0.16 25.28 6.34
N PRO A 75 -1.49 25.42 6.11
CA PRO A 75 -2.07 25.31 4.77
C PRO A 75 -1.43 26.27 3.76
N LYS A 76 -1.15 27.52 4.18
CA LYS A 76 -0.50 28.53 3.33
C LYS A 76 0.89 28.09 2.88
N GLN A 77 1.67 27.48 3.77
CA GLN A 77 2.99 26.95 3.41
C GLN A 77 2.87 25.78 2.41
N SER A 78 1.89 24.90 2.62
CA SER A 78 1.64 23.78 1.70
C SER A 78 1.22 24.28 0.31
N GLU A 79 0.30 25.26 0.24
CA GLU A 79 -0.14 25.89 -1.01
C GLU A 79 1.00 26.64 -1.74
N ASP A 80 1.81 27.42 -1.01
CA ASP A 80 2.96 28.13 -1.58
C ASP A 80 3.99 27.16 -2.15
N ILE A 81 4.29 26.06 -1.43
CA ILE A 81 5.25 25.06 -1.89
C ILE A 81 4.69 24.23 -3.04
N GLU A 82 3.43 23.81 -3.01
CA GLU A 82 2.78 23.15 -4.17
C GLU A 82 2.79 24.04 -5.41
N SER A 83 2.50 25.33 -5.27
CA SER A 83 2.52 26.28 -6.38
C SER A 83 3.93 26.40 -6.96
N LYS A 84 4.94 26.59 -6.11
CA LYS A 84 6.35 26.67 -6.50
C LYS A 84 6.83 25.38 -7.15
N VAL A 85 6.47 24.22 -6.60
CA VAL A 85 6.85 22.91 -7.16
C VAL A 85 6.13 22.65 -8.47
N THR A 86 4.85 23.00 -8.61
CA THR A 86 4.11 22.86 -9.87
C THR A 86 4.73 23.71 -10.97
N MET A 87 5.13 24.95 -10.64
CA MET A 87 5.86 25.83 -11.54
C MET A 87 7.25 25.26 -11.89
N LYS A 88 8.03 24.85 -10.88
CA LYS A 88 9.41 24.37 -11.05
C LYS A 88 9.52 22.92 -11.58
N ALA A 89 8.48 22.09 -11.46
CA ALA A 89 8.38 20.78 -12.09
C ALA A 89 8.31 20.89 -13.63
N LYS A 90 7.98 22.07 -14.16
CA LYS A 90 8.20 22.38 -15.59
C LYS A 90 9.66 22.72 -15.93
N GLU A 91 10.52 23.03 -14.96
CA GLU A 91 11.88 23.58 -15.13
C GLU A 91 13.00 22.68 -14.56
N LEU A 92 12.85 21.37 -14.70
CA LEU A 92 13.48 20.37 -13.84
C LEU A 92 14.98 20.42 -13.49
N LYS A 93 15.21 20.01 -12.23
CA LYS A 93 16.40 19.43 -11.55
C LYS A 93 17.34 20.37 -10.81
N ALA A 94 17.52 21.63 -11.24
CA ALA A 94 18.42 22.56 -10.53
C ALA A 94 17.83 23.12 -9.22
N THR A 95 16.51 22.99 -9.03
CA THR A 95 15.78 23.80 -8.05
C THR A 95 15.29 23.08 -6.81
N ALA A 96 15.42 21.75 -6.75
CA ALA A 96 15.04 20.97 -5.56
C ALA A 96 15.82 21.42 -4.31
N SER A 97 17.07 21.86 -4.49
CA SER A 97 17.94 22.37 -3.42
C SER A 97 17.52 23.75 -2.88
N GLU A 98 16.73 24.54 -3.61
CA GLU A 98 16.33 25.90 -3.20
C GLU A 98 15.08 25.95 -2.30
N ILE A 99 14.26 24.90 -2.29
CA ILE A 99 12.92 24.94 -1.68
C ILE A 99 12.91 24.43 -0.23
N ASP A 100 14.07 24.13 0.37
CA ASP A 100 14.23 23.47 1.69
C ASP A 100 13.33 22.22 1.86
N ALA A 101 12.92 21.62 0.75
CA ALA A 101 12.02 20.49 0.72
C ALA A 101 12.73 19.15 1.01
N VAL A 102 14.07 19.20 1.11
CA VAL A 102 14.95 18.09 1.51
C VAL A 102 15.05 17.99 3.05
N ASN A 103 14.43 18.92 3.78
CA ASN A 103 14.46 18.89 5.23
C ASN A 103 13.60 17.75 5.78
N ASP A 104 14.22 16.81 6.49
CA ASP A 104 13.59 15.63 7.10
C ASP A 104 12.39 15.95 8.01
N LYS A 105 12.22 17.22 8.43
CA LYS A 105 11.05 17.68 9.20
C LYS A 105 9.73 17.56 8.43
N TYR A 106 9.75 17.68 7.10
CA TYR A 106 8.52 17.66 6.29
C TYR A 106 8.12 16.26 5.81
N LEU A 107 8.97 15.25 6.02
CA LEU A 107 8.74 13.86 5.60
C LEU A 107 7.82 13.08 6.57
N SER A 108 6.82 13.74 7.13
CA SER A 108 5.88 13.14 8.08
C SER A 108 5.10 11.97 7.48
N GLY A 109 4.89 11.94 6.16
CA GLY A 109 4.26 10.81 5.48
C GLY A 109 5.14 9.55 5.47
N LEU A 110 6.46 9.72 5.36
CA LEU A 110 7.41 8.61 5.50
C LEU A 110 7.45 8.08 6.94
N ARG A 111 7.41 8.97 7.93
CA ARG A 111 7.29 8.57 9.35
C ARG A 111 6.00 7.79 9.58
N LEU A 112 4.86 8.29 9.11
CA LEU A 112 3.58 7.58 9.18
C LEU A 112 3.66 6.18 8.56
N ILE A 113 4.28 6.07 7.39
CA ILE A 113 4.50 4.78 6.72
C ILE A 113 5.29 3.81 7.61
N ASN A 114 6.39 4.28 8.21
CA ASN A 114 7.23 3.47 9.09
C ASN A 114 6.47 3.06 10.35
N ASP A 115 5.81 4.01 11.01
CA ASP A 115 5.00 3.77 12.20
C ASP A 115 3.91 2.73 11.91
N ILE A 116 3.29 2.78 10.73
CA ILE A 116 2.27 1.79 10.34
C ILE A 116 2.89 0.40 10.16
N CYS A 117 4.04 0.33 9.48
CA CYS A 117 4.76 -0.91 9.24
C CYS A 117 5.20 -1.57 10.56
N ASP A 118 5.68 -0.76 11.51
CA ASP A 118 6.21 -1.19 12.80
C ASP A 118 5.09 -1.59 13.77
N LEU A 119 4.05 -0.76 13.91
CA LEU A 119 3.00 -0.97 14.90
C LEU A 119 1.95 -2.00 14.47
N PHE A 120 1.60 -2.06 13.18
CA PHE A 120 0.44 -2.84 12.76
C PHE A 120 0.81 -4.13 12.02
N GLU A 121 2.08 -4.33 11.65
CA GLU A 121 2.55 -5.27 10.61
C GLU A 121 1.82 -4.98 9.29
N LYS A 122 2.51 -4.83 8.15
CA LYS A 122 1.91 -4.44 6.84
C LYS A 122 0.71 -5.32 6.45
N LYS A 123 -0.50 -4.93 6.90
CA LYS A 123 -1.75 -5.72 6.89
C LYS A 123 -2.70 -5.33 5.75
N PHE A 124 -2.29 -4.36 4.94
CA PHE A 124 -2.96 -3.89 3.73
C PHE A 124 -1.92 -3.21 2.82
N PRO A 125 -2.20 -3.04 1.52
CA PRO A 125 -1.38 -2.24 0.62
C PRO A 125 -1.31 -0.77 1.08
N ILE A 126 -0.09 -0.24 1.14
CA ILE A 126 0.20 1.16 1.43
C ILE A 126 0.92 1.71 0.22
N TYR A 127 0.56 2.91 -0.21
CA TYR A 127 1.16 3.60 -1.34
C TYR A 127 1.68 4.96 -0.89
N ALA A 128 2.95 5.25 -1.22
CA ALA A 128 3.45 6.62 -1.18
C ALA A 128 2.86 7.36 -2.40
N TYR A 129 1.91 8.27 -2.17
CA TYR A 129 1.16 8.94 -3.23
C TYR A 129 1.57 10.40 -3.34
N THR A 130 2.47 10.73 -4.25
CA THR A 130 3.12 12.04 -4.29
C THR A 130 3.21 12.61 -5.71
N SER A 131 3.03 13.91 -5.87
CA SER A 131 3.30 14.64 -7.12
C SER A 131 4.78 14.98 -7.29
N LYS A 132 5.58 14.88 -6.21
CA LYS A 132 6.92 15.47 -6.09
C LYS A 132 8.03 14.46 -5.86
N GLY A 133 7.68 13.19 -5.67
CA GLY A 133 8.55 12.12 -5.17
C GLY A 133 9.94 11.99 -5.80
N PRO A 134 10.14 12.04 -7.13
CA PRO A 134 11.48 11.84 -7.70
C PRO A 134 12.39 13.05 -7.52
N TYR A 135 11.81 14.23 -7.26
CA TYR A 135 12.52 15.50 -7.27
C TYR A 135 12.88 15.95 -5.87
N LEU A 136 12.12 15.54 -4.86
CA LEU A 136 12.32 15.96 -3.47
C LEU A 136 12.88 14.86 -2.57
N LEU A 137 12.79 13.59 -2.98
CA LEU A 137 13.39 12.49 -2.23
C LEU A 137 14.88 12.38 -2.58
N GLU A 138 15.73 13.04 -1.80
CA GLU A 138 17.17 12.81 -1.84
C GLU A 138 17.58 11.57 -1.02
N GLY A 139 18.81 11.09 -1.26
CA GLY A 139 19.32 9.75 -0.92
C GLY A 139 18.77 9.07 0.35
N PRO A 140 18.83 9.69 1.54
CA PRO A 140 18.39 9.06 2.79
C PRO A 140 16.90 8.70 2.81
N ALA A 141 16.02 9.60 2.33
CA ALA A 141 14.58 9.38 2.32
C ALA A 141 14.17 8.33 1.28
N LEU A 142 14.82 8.33 0.12
CA LEU A 142 14.61 7.31 -0.91
C LEU A 142 15.05 5.93 -0.42
N HIS A 143 16.19 5.86 0.27
CA HIS A 143 16.70 4.61 0.85
C HIS A 143 15.79 4.10 1.98
N ALA A 144 15.25 4.98 2.82
CA ALA A 144 14.27 4.63 3.83
C ALA A 144 12.99 4.07 3.20
N LEU A 145 12.43 4.73 2.18
CA LEU A 145 11.28 4.21 1.43
C LEU A 145 11.57 2.84 0.79
N ALA A 146 12.75 2.65 0.19
CA ALA A 146 13.15 1.38 -0.41
C ALA A 146 13.15 0.22 0.60
N LYS A 147 13.52 0.47 1.87
CA LYS A 147 13.48 -0.55 2.94
C LYS A 147 12.06 -0.98 3.32
N THR A 148 11.06 -0.14 3.11
CA THR A 148 9.66 -0.43 3.48
C THR A 148 8.91 -1.30 2.45
N ASP A 149 9.53 -1.57 1.30
CA ASP A 149 8.92 -2.28 0.16
C ASP A 149 7.56 -1.66 -0.25
N ILE A 150 7.40 -0.35 -0.07
CA ILE A 150 6.16 0.36 -0.37
C ILE A 150 6.20 0.89 -1.81
N PRO A 151 5.18 0.57 -2.63
CA PRO A 151 5.07 1.13 -3.96
C PRO A 151 4.87 2.64 -3.92
N ILE A 152 5.59 3.34 -4.79
CA ILE A 152 5.42 4.78 -5.03
C ILE A 152 4.48 4.96 -6.21
N VAL A 153 3.39 5.67 -5.99
CA VAL A 153 2.42 6.04 -7.03
C VAL A 153 2.50 7.56 -7.21
N TYR A 154 2.80 7.98 -8.43
CA TYR A 154 2.98 9.39 -8.74
C TYR A 154 1.66 10.03 -9.17
N LYS A 155 1.22 11.07 -8.45
CA LYS A 155 -0.01 11.81 -8.75
C LYS A 155 0.00 12.28 -10.22
N GLY A 156 -1.03 11.91 -10.98
CA GLY A 156 -1.20 12.35 -12.37
C GLY A 156 -0.27 11.71 -13.39
N ARG A 157 0.60 10.76 -12.99
CA ARG A 157 1.45 10.01 -13.93
C ARG A 157 0.66 8.98 -14.74
N TYR A 158 -0.39 8.42 -14.13
CA TYR A 158 -1.23 7.39 -14.73
C TYR A 158 -2.64 7.93 -14.95
N SER A 159 -3.39 7.34 -15.89
CA SER A 159 -4.83 7.60 -15.99
C SER A 159 -5.54 7.06 -14.75
N ARG A 160 -6.72 7.64 -14.43
CA ARG A 160 -7.54 7.21 -13.29
C ARG A 160 -7.88 5.73 -13.35
N GLU A 161 -8.18 5.23 -14.54
CA GLU A 161 -8.50 3.82 -14.82
C GLU A 161 -7.29 2.92 -14.54
N THR A 162 -6.10 3.37 -14.92
CA THR A 162 -4.85 2.64 -14.71
C THR A 162 -4.50 2.55 -13.22
N GLU A 163 -4.56 3.68 -12.49
CA GLU A 163 -4.36 3.68 -11.04
C GLU A 163 -5.37 2.75 -10.35
N ARG A 164 -6.64 2.82 -10.77
CA ARG A 164 -7.69 1.96 -10.23
C ARG A 164 -7.40 0.48 -10.44
N LEU A 165 -6.91 0.11 -11.63
CA LEU A 165 -6.60 -1.27 -11.98
C LEU A 165 -5.42 -1.80 -11.15
N ILE A 166 -4.35 -1.01 -11.02
CA ILE A 166 -3.17 -1.37 -10.21
C ILE A 166 -3.61 -1.65 -8.76
N VAL A 167 -4.32 -0.71 -8.15
CA VAL A 167 -4.72 -0.78 -6.75
C VAL A 167 -5.70 -1.91 -6.51
N THR A 168 -6.67 -2.10 -7.41
CA THR A 168 -7.64 -3.20 -7.31
C THR A 168 -6.95 -4.56 -7.41
N ARG A 169 -5.97 -4.70 -8.32
CA ARG A 169 -5.17 -5.93 -8.44
C ARG A 169 -4.40 -6.19 -7.16
N ASP A 170 -3.70 -5.20 -6.65
CA ASP A 170 -2.86 -5.33 -5.46
C ASP A 170 -3.71 -5.66 -4.22
N ILE A 171 -4.89 -5.03 -4.05
CA ILE A 171 -5.85 -5.39 -3.00
C ILE A 171 -6.27 -6.86 -3.11
N LYS A 172 -6.61 -7.32 -4.32
CA LYS A 172 -7.01 -8.72 -4.56
C LYS A 172 -5.87 -9.69 -4.24
N GLU A 173 -4.66 -9.39 -4.71
CA GLU A 173 -3.48 -10.19 -4.42
C GLU A 173 -3.17 -10.23 -2.93
N TYR A 174 -3.26 -9.09 -2.25
CA TYR A 174 -3.04 -8.98 -0.83
C TYR A 174 -4.04 -9.83 -0.04
N LYS A 175 -5.34 -9.71 -0.35
CA LYS A 175 -6.40 -10.55 0.23
C LYS A 175 -6.15 -12.03 -0.04
N LYS A 176 -5.72 -12.40 -1.25
CA LYS A 176 -5.40 -13.79 -1.61
C LYS A 176 -4.24 -14.34 -0.77
N ARG A 177 -3.13 -13.60 -0.67
CA ARG A 177 -1.93 -14.00 0.12
C ARG A 177 -2.24 -14.13 1.62
N ASN A 178 -3.10 -13.25 2.14
CA ASN A 178 -3.46 -13.22 3.55
C ASN A 178 -4.72 -14.00 3.92
N SER A 179 -5.37 -14.62 2.94
CA SER A 179 -6.48 -15.54 3.19
C SER A 179 -6.04 -16.68 4.11
N LEU A 180 -6.95 -17.10 4.99
CA LEU A 180 -6.70 -18.21 5.93
C LEU A 180 -6.24 -19.48 5.18
N LYS A 181 -6.87 -19.75 4.02
CA LYS A 181 -6.51 -20.86 3.13
C LYS A 181 -5.05 -20.79 2.67
N ALA A 182 -4.58 -19.62 2.23
CA ALA A 182 -3.19 -19.44 1.83
C ALA A 182 -2.20 -19.55 3.01
N LYS A 183 -2.60 -19.12 4.22
CA LYS A 183 -1.79 -19.31 5.44
C LYS A 183 -1.68 -20.79 5.81
N ILE A 184 -2.79 -21.53 5.76
CA ILE A 184 -2.82 -22.97 6.06
C ILE A 184 -2.00 -23.74 5.02
N ALA A 185 -2.19 -23.48 3.73
CA ALA A 185 -1.43 -24.13 2.66
C ALA A 185 0.09 -23.92 2.83
N ARG A 186 0.53 -22.70 3.17
CA ARG A 186 1.94 -22.42 3.46
C ARG A 186 2.49 -23.19 4.67
N ARG A 187 1.70 -23.33 5.73
CA ARG A 187 2.09 -24.12 6.91
C ARG A 187 2.24 -25.60 6.56
N LEU A 188 1.28 -26.16 5.82
CA LEU A 188 1.34 -27.55 5.36
C LEU A 188 2.57 -27.79 4.47
N TRP A 189 2.82 -26.89 3.51
CA TRP A 189 3.96 -27.02 2.61
C TRP A 189 5.31 -26.97 3.36
N ARG A 190 5.44 -26.08 4.36
CA ARG A 190 6.61 -26.05 5.25
C ARG A 190 6.77 -27.33 6.06
N ALA A 191 5.68 -27.89 6.59
CA ALA A 191 5.72 -29.14 7.34
C ALA A 191 6.22 -30.31 6.46
N ILE A 192 5.79 -30.36 5.19
CA ILE A 192 6.25 -31.36 4.21
C ILE A 192 7.76 -31.22 3.96
N ILE A 193 8.27 -30.01 3.73
CA ILE A 193 9.71 -29.80 3.52
C ILE A 193 10.52 -30.21 4.75
N VAL A 194 10.14 -29.71 5.93
CA VAL A 194 10.87 -29.99 7.16
C VAL A 194 10.86 -31.50 7.44
N GLY A 195 9.71 -32.16 7.25
CA GLY A 195 9.61 -33.61 7.36
C GLY A 195 10.51 -34.35 6.38
N GLY A 196 10.55 -33.92 5.11
CA GLY A 196 11.42 -34.51 4.09
C GLY A 196 12.92 -34.37 4.42
N ILE A 197 13.34 -33.20 4.90
CA ILE A 197 14.72 -32.96 5.34
C ILE A 197 15.06 -33.84 6.55
N LEU A 198 14.14 -33.97 7.52
CA LEU A 198 14.34 -34.80 8.69
C LEU A 198 14.48 -36.29 8.32
N SER A 199 13.59 -36.80 7.46
CA SER A 199 13.66 -38.18 6.97
C SER A 199 14.96 -38.45 6.22
N TRP A 200 15.42 -37.52 5.38
CA TRP A 200 16.70 -37.64 4.68
C TRP A 200 17.89 -37.68 5.65
N ALA A 201 17.90 -36.80 6.66
CA ALA A 201 18.96 -36.76 7.67
C ALA A 201 19.01 -38.04 8.52
N ILE A 202 17.84 -38.59 8.91
CA ILE A 202 17.74 -39.86 9.64
C ILE A 202 18.25 -41.02 8.76
N GLY A 203 17.89 -41.04 7.47
CA GLY A 203 18.38 -42.05 6.53
C GLY A 203 19.91 -42.06 6.43
N ARG A 204 20.53 -40.87 6.28
CA ARG A 204 21.99 -40.70 6.28
C ARG A 204 22.66 -41.17 7.58
N LEU A 205 22.05 -40.89 8.73
CA LEU A 205 22.53 -41.34 10.03
C LEU A 205 22.50 -42.87 10.15
N LEU A 206 21.40 -43.50 9.72
CA LEU A 206 21.26 -44.96 9.74
C LEU A 206 22.27 -45.64 8.81
N GLU A 207 22.45 -45.14 7.59
CA GLU A 207 23.48 -45.62 6.65
C GLU A 207 24.89 -45.53 7.26
N TYR A 208 25.18 -44.43 7.94
CA TYR A 208 26.46 -44.25 8.63
C TYR A 208 26.67 -45.26 9.77
N PHE A 209 25.65 -45.53 10.58
CA PHE A 209 25.75 -46.53 11.65
C PHE A 209 25.91 -47.95 11.11
N ILE A 210 25.15 -48.32 10.08
CA ILE A 210 25.24 -49.65 9.46
C ILE A 210 26.63 -49.91 8.88
N SER A 211 27.21 -48.91 8.19
CA SER A 211 28.55 -49.02 7.60
C SER A 211 29.70 -49.05 8.63
N ARG A 212 29.44 -48.71 9.89
CA ARG A 212 30.43 -48.80 10.99
C ARG A 212 30.38 -50.12 11.76
N VAL A 213 29.25 -50.81 11.71
CA VAL A 213 29.02 -52.06 12.44
C VAL A 213 29.34 -53.28 11.56
N THR A 214 29.28 -53.10 10.23
CA THR A 214 29.68 -54.11 9.23
C THR A 214 31.15 -53.96 8.88
#